data_AF-A0A453LPN6-F1
#
_entry.id   AF-A0A453LPN6-F1
#
_cell.length_a   1.000
_cell.length_b   1.000
_cell.length_c   1.000
_cell.angle_alpha   90.00
_cell.angle_beta   90.00
_cell.angle_gamma   90.00
#
_symmetry.space_group_name_H-M   'P 1'
#
loop_
_entity.id
_entity.type
_entity.pdbx_description
1 polymer ?
#
loop_
_entity_poly.entity_id
_entity_poly.type
_entity_poly.pdbx_seq_one_letter_code
_entity_poly.pdbx_strand_id
1 'polypeptide(L)' 'MSGSTGERSSAYIITSIRYWVIHSITIPSLFIAGWLFVSPAFTWKNRRFRLPCQTDKSRNCR' A
#
# COMPACT_ATOMS: atom_id res chain seq x y z
N MET A 1 23.23 36.62 1.13
CA MET A 1 23.52 35.21 1.45
C MET A 1 22.17 34.51 1.56
N SER A 2 21.86 33.59 0.64
CA SER A 2 20.62 32.81 0.71
C SER A 2 20.71 31.90 1.94
N GLY A 3 19.81 32.09 2.89
CA GLY A 3 19.81 31.38 4.17
C GLY A 3 19.68 29.88 3.94
N SER A 4 20.59 29.12 4.55
CA SER A 4 20.34 27.71 4.86
C SER A 4 19.03 27.63 5.63
N THR A 5 18.02 26.93 5.11
CA THR A 5 16.68 26.84 5.70
C THR A 5 16.63 26.16 7.07
N GLY A 6 17.77 25.85 7.70
CA GLY A 6 17.84 25.10 8.96
C GLY A 6 17.41 23.63 8.82
N GLU A 7 16.90 23.26 7.66
CA GLU A 7 16.59 21.89 7.27
C GLU A 7 17.88 21.08 7.15
N ARG A 8 17.83 19.85 7.65
CA ARG A 8 18.96 18.92 7.53
C ARG A 8 19.17 18.63 6.04
N SER A 9 20.40 18.79 5.55
CA SER A 9 20.67 18.59 4.12
C SER A 9 20.24 17.18 3.67
N SER A 10 19.60 17.10 2.51
CA SER A 10 19.08 15.83 1.97
C SER A 10 20.18 14.76 1.86
N ALA A 11 21.41 15.18 1.53
CA ALA A 11 22.58 14.31 1.51
C ALA A 11 22.91 13.72 2.88
N TYR A 12 22.76 14.46 3.98
CA TYR A 12 22.97 13.94 5.32
C TYR A 12 21.85 12.96 5.74
N ILE A 13 20.61 13.20 5.31
CA ILE A 13 19.45 12.35 5.64
C ILE A 13 19.62 10.97 4.99
N ILE A 14 19.95 10.91 3.70
CA ILE A 14 20.09 9.65 2.95
C ILE A 14 21.37 8.90 3.35
N THR A 15 22.42 9.58 3.80
CA THR A 15 23.66 8.92 4.27
C THR A 15 23.58 8.48 5.73
N SER A 16 22.50 8.83 6.46
CA SER A 16 22.34 8.44 7.86
C SER A 16 21.93 6.98 8.00
N ILE A 17 22.66 6.22 8.82
CA ILE A 17 22.31 4.81 9.14
C ILE A 17 20.91 4.67 9.73
N ARG A 18 20.47 5.64 10.56
CA ARG A 18 19.15 5.61 11.20
C ARG A 18 18.03 5.77 10.18
N TYR A 19 18.27 6.56 9.13
CA TYR A 19 17.33 6.71 8.02
C TYR A 19 17.17 5.38 7.28
N TRP A 20 18.26 4.69 6.99
CA TRP A 20 18.25 3.37 6.33
C TRP A 20 17.61 2.27 7.17
N VAL A 21 17.84 2.22 8.49
CA VAL A 21 17.22 1.20 9.37
C VAL A 21 15.69 1.31 9.38
N ILE A 22 15.15 2.54 9.33
CA ILE A 22 13.70 2.76 9.31
C ILE A 22 13.16 2.53 7.90
N HIS A 23 13.83 3.10 6.88
CA HIS A 23 13.38 3.02 5.49
C HIS A 23 13.50 1.63 4.89
N SER A 24 14.43 0.79 5.36
CA SER A 24 14.51 -0.62 4.93
C SER A 24 13.30 -1.45 5.35
N ILE A 25 12.54 -1.02 6.36
CA ILE A 25 11.33 -1.71 6.82
C ILE A 25 10.10 -1.05 6.21
N THR A 26 10.03 0.28 6.22
CA THR A 26 8.85 1.01 5.75
C THR A 26 8.72 0.97 4.23
N ILE A 27 9.80 1.15 3.45
CA ILE A 27 9.72 1.15 1.97
C ILE A 27 9.21 -0.21 1.45
N PRO A 28 9.79 -1.37 1.85
CA PRO A 28 9.28 -2.66 1.37
C PRO A 28 7.86 -2.94 1.84
N SER A 29 7.48 -2.51 3.04
CA SER A 29 6.11 -2.68 3.55
C SER A 29 5.09 -1.90 2.72
N LEU A 30 5.37 -0.63 2.39
CA LEU A 30 4.49 0.16 1.51
C LEU A 30 4.43 -0.43 0.10
N PHE A 31 5.54 -0.94 -0.42
CA PHE A 31 5.59 -1.56 -1.74
C PHE A 31 4.74 -2.85 -1.79
N ILE A 32 4.86 -3.72 -0.79
CA ILE A 32 4.06 -4.94 -0.68
C ILE A 32 2.58 -4.59 -0.49
N ALA A 33 2.24 -3.58 0.30
CA ALA A 33 0.87 -3.12 0.46
C ALA A 33 0.27 -2.61 -0.86
N GLY A 34 1.02 -1.82 -1.64
CA GLY A 34 0.60 -1.39 -2.98
C GLY A 34 0.46 -2.54 -3.97
N TRP A 35 1.38 -3.50 -3.94
CA TRP A 35 1.33 -4.70 -4.77
C TRP A 35 0.12 -5.59 -4.42
N LEU A 36 -0.13 -5.79 -3.13
CA LEU A 36 -1.30 -6.50 -2.61
C LEU A 36 -2.59 -5.72 -2.79
N PHE A 37 -2.56 -4.43 -3.13
CA PHE A 37 -3.76 -3.69 -3.51
C PHE A 37 -4.12 -3.92 -4.98
N VAL A 38 -3.12 -4.06 -5.86
CA VAL A 38 -3.31 -4.30 -7.29
C VAL A 38 -3.56 -5.79 -7.62
N SER A 39 -2.90 -6.71 -6.92
CA SER A 39 -2.98 -8.17 -7.18
C SER A 39 -4.36 -8.80 -6.94
N PRO A 40 -5.15 -8.38 -5.92
CA PRO A 40 -6.52 -8.80 -5.78
C PRO A 40 -7.36 -8.37 -6.96
N ALA A 41 -7.16 -7.20 -7.58
CA ALA A 41 -7.97 -6.76 -8.71
C ALA A 41 -7.81 -7.62 -9.98
N PHE A 42 -6.67 -8.29 -10.17
CA PHE A 42 -6.45 -9.22 -11.29
C PHE A 42 -6.87 -10.66 -10.96
N THR A 43 -6.66 -11.09 -9.71
CA THR A 43 -7.09 -12.43 -9.25
C THR A 43 -8.56 -12.50 -8.82
N TRP A 44 -9.19 -11.35 -8.57
CA TRP A 44 -10.65 -11.17 -8.39
C TRP A 44 -11.44 -11.17 -9.69
N LYS A 45 -10.81 -11.36 -10.86
CA LYS A 45 -11.60 -11.86 -11.98
C LYS A 45 -12.24 -13.22 -11.66
N ASN A 46 -11.84 -13.90 -10.57
CA ASN A 46 -12.46 -15.14 -10.10
C ASN A 46 -12.79 -15.23 -8.59
N ARG A 47 -12.82 -14.14 -7.82
CA ARG A 47 -13.42 -14.18 -6.47
C ARG A 47 -14.23 -12.94 -6.15
N ARG A 48 -15.49 -12.98 -6.57
CA ARG A 48 -16.62 -12.55 -5.73
C ARG A 48 -16.50 -11.13 -5.14
N PHE A 49 -16.90 -10.16 -5.95
CA PHE A 49 -17.92 -9.22 -5.46
C PHE A 49 -19.20 -10.04 -5.21
N ARG A 50 -19.19 -10.90 -4.18
CA ARG A 50 -20.40 -11.46 -3.63
C ARG A 50 -21.03 -10.34 -2.84
N LEU A 51 -21.85 -9.56 -3.53
CA LEU A 51 -23.13 -9.20 -2.96
C LEU A 51 -23.68 -10.46 -2.27
N PRO A 52 -24.08 -10.40 -0.99
CA PRO A 52 -24.83 -11.49 -0.38
C PRO A 52 -26.20 -11.56 -1.06
N CYS A 53 -26.26 -12.26 -2.20
CA CYS A 53 -27.47 -12.80 -2.79
C CYS A 53 -27.11 -14.08 -3.57
N GLN A 54 -26.57 -15.08 -2.88
CA GLN A 54 -26.34 -16.43 -3.40
C GLN A 54 -26.43 -17.45 -2.25
N THR A 55 -27.51 -17.33 -1.47
CA THR A 55 -28.03 -18.38 -0.59
C THR A 55 -29.55 -18.34 -0.59
N ASP A 56 -30.17 -18.52 -1.75
CA ASP A 56 -31.49 -19.17 -1.83
C ASP A 56 -31.72 -19.55 -3.29
N LYS A 57 -31.52 -20.82 -3.62
CA LYS A 57 -31.90 -21.38 -4.92
C LYS A 57 -33.41 -21.64 -4.95
N SER A 58 -34.26 -20.75 -4.41
CA SER A 58 -35.70 -21.03 -4.32
C SER A 58 -36.64 -19.87 -3.97
N ARG A 59 -36.25 -18.60 -3.80
CA ARG A 59 -37.24 -17.55 -3.48
C ARG A 59 -36.98 -16.21 -4.17
N ASN A 60 -37.84 -15.97 -5.17
CA ASN A 60 -38.28 -14.69 -5.73
C ASN A 60 -37.73 -13.44 -5.01
N CYS A 61 -36.73 -12.80 -5.62
CA CYS A 61 -36.61 -11.36 -5.51
C CYS A 61 -37.80 -10.76 -6.27
N ARG A 62 -38.73 -10.18 -5.52
CA ARG A 62 -39.82 -9.36 -6.05
C ARG A 62 -39.31 -7.97 -6.38
#